data_AF-A0A1Z8MZQ7-F1
#
_entry.id   AF-A0A1Z8MZQ7-F1
#
_cell.length_a   1.000
_cell.length_b   1.000
_cell.length_c   1.000
_cell.angle_alpha   90.00
_cell.angle_beta   90.00
_cell.angle_gamma   90.00
#
_symmetry.space_group_name_H-M   'P 1'
#
loop_
_entity.id
_entity.type
_entity.pdbx_description
1 polymer ?
#
loop_
_entity_poly.entity_id
_entity_poly.type
_entity_poly.pdbx_seq_one_letter_code
_entity_poly.pdbx_strand_id
1 'polypeptide(L)'
;MSQPVRQVTINSFYMDIHEVTVGQFKQFIDDCHYRPDLVRVNGWNFERFWQCVARYSPEDNHPMVFVSWSDANNYAKWLGKRLPTESEWEYAARGGLVGN
;
A
#
# COMPACT_ATOMS: atom_id res chain seq x y z
N MET A 1 15.85 -15.58 5.40
CA MET A 1 16.16 -16.87 4.75
C MET A 1 14.91 -17.28 4.00
N SER A 2 14.94 -17.32 2.67
CA SER A 2 13.82 -17.74 1.84
C SER A 2 13.58 -19.25 1.98
N GLN A 3 12.32 -19.65 2.11
CA GLN A 3 11.89 -21.05 2.16
C GLN A 3 12.13 -21.78 0.82
N PRO A 4 12.10 -23.12 0.76
CA PRO A 4 12.28 -23.85 -0.50
C PRO A 4 11.25 -23.47 -1.56
N VAL A 5 11.64 -23.54 -2.83
CA VAL A 5 10.81 -23.19 -3.99
C VAL A 5 9.53 -24.02 -3.98
N ARG A 6 8.37 -23.35 -3.99
CA ARG A 6 7.03 -23.96 -4.02
C ARG A 6 6.31 -23.56 -5.30
N GLN A 7 5.71 -24.54 -5.99
CA GLN A 7 4.81 -24.27 -7.12
C GLN A 7 3.48 -23.69 -6.61
N VAL A 8 3.08 -22.54 -7.15
CA VAL A 8 1.82 -21.85 -6.84
C VAL A 8 1.09 -21.52 -8.14
N THR A 9 -0.18 -21.91 -8.24
CA THR A 9 -1.06 -21.55 -9.36
C THR A 9 -1.72 -20.21 -9.07
N ILE A 10 -1.52 -19.22 -9.94
CA ILE A 10 -2.07 -17.86 -9.80
C ILE A 10 -3.10 -17.64 -10.92
N ASN A 11 -4.32 -17.25 -10.55
CA ASN A 11 -5.34 -16.86 -11.53
C ASN A 11 -5.02 -15.48 -12.12
N SER A 12 -5.60 -15.14 -13.28
CA SER A 12 -5.47 -13.78 -13.83
C SER A 12 -5.94 -12.72 -12.82
N PHE A 13 -5.12 -11.70 -12.62
CA PHE A 13 -5.38 -10.61 -11.68
C PHE A 13 -4.93 -9.26 -12.26
N TYR A 14 -5.43 -8.17 -11.68
CA TYR A 14 -4.95 -6.82 -11.96
C TYR A 14 -4.14 -6.32 -10.77
N MET A 15 -3.06 -5.59 -11.04
CA MET A 15 -2.26 -4.91 -10.03
C MET A 15 -1.94 -3.51 -10.53
N ASP A 16 -1.96 -2.54 -9.62
CA ASP A 16 -1.62 -1.17 -9.95
C ASP A 16 -0.14 -1.10 -10.37
N ILE A 17 0.13 -0.33 -11.44
CA ILE A 17 1.48 -0.20 -12.02
C ILE A 17 2.39 0.66 -11.12
N HIS A 18 1.78 1.58 -10.37
CA HIS A 18 2.46 2.50 -9.46
C HIS A 18 1.93 2.33 -8.04
N GLU A 19 2.74 2.68 -7.04
CA GLU A 19 2.25 2.73 -5.67
C GLU A 19 1.15 3.76 -5.50
N VAL A 20 0.37 3.59 -4.43
CA VAL A 20 -0.61 4.59 -4.02
C VAL A 20 0.10 5.88 -3.68
N THR A 21 -0.34 6.97 -4.29
CA THR A 21 0.25 8.29 -4.13
C THR A 21 -0.27 9.01 -2.88
N VAL A 22 0.49 9.99 -2.38
CA VAL A 22 0.08 10.85 -1.26
C VAL A 22 -1.25 11.55 -1.56
N GLY A 23 -1.43 12.06 -2.78
CA GLY A 23 -2.66 12.74 -3.21
C GLY A 23 -3.89 11.82 -3.19
N GLN A 24 -3.74 10.58 -3.65
CA GLN A 24 -4.82 9.59 -3.58
C GLN A 24 -5.18 9.22 -2.13
N PHE A 25 -4.18 9.09 -1.25
CA PHE A 25 -4.43 8.77 0.15
C PHE A 25 -5.07 9.94 0.91
N LYS A 26 -4.75 11.19 0.54
CA LYS A 26 -5.43 12.39 1.07
C LYS A 26 -6.92 12.37 0.73
N GLN A 27 -7.28 12.09 -0.54
CA GLN A 27 -8.68 11.96 -0.96
C GLN A 27 -9.43 10.91 -0.13
N PHE A 28 -8.80 9.76 0.12
CA PHE A 28 -9.38 8.72 0.98
C PHE A 28 -9.63 9.22 2.42
N ILE A 29 -8.68 9.96 3.02
CA ILE A 29 -8.86 10.54 4.34
C ILE A 29 -10.02 11.55 4.36
N ASP A 30 -10.11 12.39 3.33
CA ASP A 30 -11.14 13.42 3.24
C ASP A 30 -12.55 12.82 3.05
N ASP A 31 -12.69 11.84 2.15
CA ASP A 31 -13.97 11.21 1.82
C ASP A 31 -14.51 10.33 2.96
N CYS A 32 -13.64 9.61 3.66
CA CYS A 32 -14.03 8.68 4.72
C CYS A 32 -13.89 9.25 6.13
N HIS A 33 -13.37 10.47 6.26
CA HIS A 33 -12.88 11.02 7.54
C HIS A 33 -11.95 10.03 8.27
N TYR A 34 -11.14 9.31 7.49
CA TYR A 34 -10.34 8.19 8.00
C TYR A 34 -9.22 8.69 8.91
N ARG A 35 -8.94 7.92 9.98
CA ARG A 35 -7.81 8.18 10.88
C ARG A 35 -6.77 7.07 10.75
N PRO A 36 -5.58 7.36 10.19
CA PRO A 36 -4.50 6.38 10.10
C PRO A 36 -4.12 5.79 11.44
N ASP A 37 -3.64 4.56 11.47
CA ASP A 37 -3.30 3.86 12.71
C ASP A 37 -2.19 4.56 13.51
N LEU A 38 -1.26 5.27 12.85
CA LEU A 38 -0.29 6.08 13.58
C LEU A 38 -0.96 7.20 14.39
N VAL A 39 -2.06 7.76 13.88
CA VAL A 39 -2.86 8.78 14.59
C VAL A 39 -3.76 8.11 15.63
N ARG A 40 -4.48 7.07 15.24
CA ARG A 40 -5.51 6.42 16.06
C ARG A 40 -4.94 5.53 17.17
N VAL A 41 -3.89 4.76 16.89
CA VAL A 41 -3.32 3.74 17.77
C VAL A 41 -2.03 4.20 18.44
N ASN A 42 -1.13 4.83 17.69
CA ASN A 42 0.17 5.29 18.22
C ASN A 42 0.10 6.68 18.87
N GLY A 43 -1.06 7.35 18.81
CA GLY A 43 -1.30 8.63 19.47
C GLY A 43 -0.59 9.81 18.81
N TRP A 44 -0.19 9.69 17.54
CA TRP A 44 0.33 10.84 16.80
C TRP A 44 -0.79 11.83 16.52
N ASN A 45 -0.48 13.11 16.49
CA ASN A 45 -1.41 14.09 15.93
C ASN A 45 -1.29 14.11 14.39
N PHE A 46 -2.32 14.62 13.72
CA PHE A 46 -2.36 14.69 12.26
C PHE A 46 -1.24 15.57 11.68
N GLU A 47 -0.89 16.66 12.37
CA GLU A 47 0.18 17.55 11.93
C GLU A 47 1.53 16.81 11.85
N ARG A 48 1.91 16.11 12.92
CA ARG A 48 3.12 15.29 12.98
C ARG A 48 3.10 14.21 11.90
N PHE A 49 1.96 13.53 11.72
CA PHE A 49 1.82 12.52 10.67
C PHE A 49 2.14 13.11 9.30
N TRP A 50 1.53 14.24 8.94
CA TRP A 50 1.76 14.88 7.65
C TRP A 50 3.15 15.51 7.52
N GLN A 51 3.74 16.02 8.60
CA GLN A 51 5.15 16.47 8.62
C GLN A 51 6.12 15.31 8.32
N CYS A 52 5.88 14.12 8.90
CA CYS A 52 6.67 12.94 8.62
C CYS A 52 6.50 12.46 7.17
N VAL A 53 5.27 12.43 6.66
CA VAL A 53 5.02 12.08 5.25
C VAL A 53 5.72 13.07 4.32
N ALA A 54 5.54 14.37 4.53
CA ALA A 54 6.14 15.42 3.71
C ALA A 54 7.67 15.39 3.70
N ARG A 55 8.30 14.87 4.76
CA ARG A 55 9.76 14.73 4.82
C ARG A 55 10.32 13.72 3.83
N TYR A 56 9.57 12.66 3.49
CA TYR A 56 10.03 11.59 2.60
C TYR A 56 9.28 11.55 1.26
N SER A 57 8.01 11.99 1.28
CA SER A 57 7.13 12.12 0.12
C SER A 57 6.48 13.51 0.14
N PRO A 58 7.20 14.56 -0.29
CA PRO A 58 6.74 15.95 -0.19
C PRO A 58 5.60 16.33 -1.14
N GLU A 59 5.49 15.65 -2.29
CA GLU A 59 4.53 15.97 -3.35
C GLU A 59 3.40 14.94 -3.41
N ASP A 60 2.26 15.35 -3.97
CA ASP A 60 1.07 14.50 -4.06
C ASP A 60 1.23 13.31 -5.01
N ASN A 61 2.16 13.39 -5.97
CA ASN A 61 2.51 12.32 -6.91
C ASN A 61 3.49 11.29 -6.31
N HIS A 62 4.07 11.56 -5.14
CA HIS A 62 5.01 10.66 -4.50
C HIS A 62 4.29 9.49 -3.83
N PRO A 63 4.95 8.33 -3.67
CA PRO A 63 4.37 7.17 -3.00
C PRO A 63 4.03 7.50 -1.55
N MET A 64 2.87 7.04 -1.09
CA MET A 64 2.45 7.19 0.29
C MET A 64 3.31 6.34 1.22
N VAL A 65 3.78 6.95 2.30
CA VAL A 65 4.65 6.33 3.32
C VAL A 65 4.04 6.48 4.71
N PHE A 66 4.59 5.78 5.71
CA PHE A 66 4.07 5.78 7.09
C PHE A 66 2.64 5.25 7.23
N VAL A 67 2.28 4.23 6.45
CA VAL A 67 0.98 3.54 6.55
C VAL A 67 1.14 2.17 7.19
N SER A 68 0.16 1.77 8.01
CA SER A 68 0.10 0.39 8.51
C SER A 68 -0.47 -0.55 7.44
N TRP A 69 -0.34 -1.86 7.65
CA TRP A 69 -1.03 -2.85 6.79
C TRP A 69 -2.55 -2.67 6.82
N SER A 70 -3.12 -2.32 7.98
CA SER A 70 -4.55 -2.08 8.14
C SER A 70 -4.99 -0.83 7.38
N ASP A 71 -4.19 0.24 7.42
CA ASP A 71 -4.43 1.46 6.64
C ASP A 71 -4.46 1.15 5.13
N ALA A 72 -3.46 0.40 4.64
CA ALA A 72 -3.38 -0.01 3.24
C ALA A 72 -4.56 -0.90 2.82
N ASN A 73 -4.97 -1.84 3.68
CA ASN A 73 -6.11 -2.72 3.42
C ASN A 73 -7.44 -1.97 3.40
N ASN A 74 -7.64 -0.99 4.29
CA ASN A 74 -8.85 -0.17 4.30
C ASN A 74 -8.93 0.75 3.07
N TYR A 75 -7.81 1.33 2.66
CA TYR A 75 -7.72 2.09 1.41
C TYR A 75 -8.07 1.21 0.19
N ALA A 76 -7.50 0.01 0.10
CA ALA A 76 -7.80 -0.92 -0.98
C ALA A 76 -9.30 -1.27 -1.03
N LYS A 77 -9.92 -1.53 0.13
CA LYS A 77 -11.36 -1.81 0.23
C LYS A 77 -12.22 -0.61 -0.17
N TRP A 78 -11.82 0.61 0.18
CA TRP A 78 -12.54 1.83 -0.23
C TRP A 78 -12.62 1.97 -1.76
N LEU A 79 -11.53 1.61 -2.47
CA LEU A 79 -11.52 1.53 -3.94
C LEU A 79 -12.23 0.30 -4.52
N GLY A 80 -12.80 -0.59 -3.69
CA GLY A 80 -13.33 -1.89 -4.12
C GLY A 80 -12.25 -2.87 -4.61
N LYS A 81 -10.99 -2.64 -4.25
CA LYS A 81 -9.83 -3.49 -4.56
C LYS A 81 -9.43 -4.34 -3.34
N ARG A 82 -8.31 -5.05 -3.45
CA ARG A 82 -7.66 -5.78 -2.36
C ARG A 82 -6.14 -5.67 -2.45
N LEU A 83 -5.46 -5.95 -1.36
CA LEU A 83 -4.01 -6.13 -1.39
C LEU A 83 -3.64 -7.41 -2.16
N PRO A 84 -2.52 -7.41 -2.90
CA PRO A 84 -2.00 -8.60 -3.55
C PRO A 84 -1.53 -9.60 -2.49
N THR A 85 -1.61 -10.89 -2.82
CA THR A 85 -0.93 -11.95 -2.05
C THR A 85 0.58 -11.90 -2.31
N GLU A 86 1.38 -12.48 -1.41
CA GLU A 86 2.85 -12.54 -1.59
C GLU A 86 3.23 -13.20 -2.93
N SER A 87 2.55 -14.30 -3.30
CA SER A 87 2.80 -14.99 -4.57
C SER A 87 2.42 -14.16 -5.81
N GLU A 88 1.31 -13.41 -5.76
CA GLU A 88 0.93 -12.47 -6.83
C GLU A 88 1.93 -11.33 -6.96
N TRP A 89 2.41 -10.80 -5.83
CA TRP A 89 3.40 -9.74 -5.80
C TRP A 89 4.75 -10.22 -6.36
N GLU A 90 5.23 -11.40 -5.95
CA GLU A 90 6.45 -11.98 -6.53
C GLU A 90 6.30 -12.27 -8.03
N TYR A 91 5.14 -12.75 -8.48
CA TYR A 91 4.90 -13.01 -9.91
C TYR A 91 4.99 -11.72 -10.73
N ALA A 92 4.34 -10.66 -10.26
CA ALA A 92 4.37 -9.36 -10.94
C ALA A 92 5.75 -8.70 -10.88
N ALA A 93 6.43 -8.76 -9.72
CA ALA A 93 7.79 -8.22 -9.55
C ALA A 93 8.84 -8.96 -10.40
N ARG A 94 8.64 -10.26 -10.66
CA ARG A 94 9.50 -11.05 -11.57
C ARG A 94 9.26 -10.75 -13.05
N GLY A 95 8.28 -9.92 -13.42
CA GLY A 95 8.05 -9.51 -14.81
C GLY A 95 7.79 -10.67 -15.78
N GLY A 96 7.24 -11.78 -15.30
CA GLY A 96 7.01 -12.99 -16.12
C GLY A 96 8.22 -13.91 -16.29
N LEU A 97 9.35 -13.68 -15.61
CA LEU A 97 10.49 -14.60 -15.61
C LEU A 97 10.16 -15.85 -14.77
N VAL A 98 9.97 -16.98 -15.45
CA VAL A 98 9.88 -18.30 -14.82
C VAL A 98 11.30 -18.72 -14.46
N GLY A 99 11.55 -18.99 -13.17
CA GLY A 99 12.84 -19.51 -12.71
C GLY A 99 13.14 -20.85 -13.38
N ASN A 100 14.35 -20.98 -13.96
CA ASN A 100 14.91 -22.26 -14.42
C ASN A 100 15.29 -23.15 -13.23
#